data_AF-A0A2J1DZ32-F1
#
_entry.id   AF-A0A2J1DZ32-F1
#
_cell.length_a   1.000
_cell.length_b   1.000
_cell.length_c   1.000
_cell.angle_alpha   90.00
_cell.angle_beta   90.00
_cell.angle_gamma   90.00
#
_symmetry.space_group_name_H-M   'P 1'
#
loop_
_entity.id
_entity.type
_entity.pdbx_description
1 polymer ?
#
loop_
_entity_poly.entity_id
_entity_poly.type
_entity_poly.pdbx_seq_one_letter_code
_entity_poly.pdbx_strand_id
1 'polypeptide(L)'
;MENTLKAEKIGVDACLLVVPYYNKPTQEGLYLHFKTIAEATKLPCILYNVPSRTITHMNPETVIRLSQIPNIVGIKEASGKLDDIAQIINNVRPDFTVWSGNDSDTLPMLAMGSYGVISVASHLVGNQIKDMITSFVSGNTEHAAAIHRHLTPLIRSLFVVSNPIPIKYALNYLGFEVGGLRRP
;
A
#
# COMPACT_ATOMS: atom_id res chain seq x y z
N MET A 1 -12.33 12.36 -7.49
CA MET A 1 -12.23 13.08 -8.77
C MET A 1 -11.57 14.45 -8.60
N GLU A 2 -12.16 15.41 -7.89
CA GLU A 2 -11.59 16.78 -7.78
C GLU A 2 -10.13 16.81 -7.31
N ASN A 3 -9.80 16.09 -6.23
CA ASN A 3 -8.42 16.04 -5.72
C ASN A 3 -7.45 15.37 -6.71
N THR A 4 -7.90 14.37 -7.46
CA THR A 4 -7.11 13.70 -8.50
C THR A 4 -6.79 14.67 -9.64
N LEU A 5 -7.78 15.43 -10.11
CA LEU A 5 -7.60 16.47 -11.14
C LEU A 5 -6.68 17.60 -10.67
N LYS A 6 -6.75 17.98 -9.38
CA LYS A 6 -5.81 18.93 -8.77
C LYS A 6 -4.39 18.36 -8.74
N ALA A 7 -4.23 17.09 -8.38
CA ALA A 7 -2.94 16.41 -8.36
C ALA A 7 -2.32 16.31 -9.77
N GLU A 8 -3.13 16.04 -10.79
CA GLU A 8 -2.69 16.04 -12.20
C GLU A 8 -2.15 17.40 -12.64
N LYS A 9 -2.82 18.49 -12.25
CA LYS A 9 -2.38 19.85 -12.60
C LYS A 9 -1.04 20.24 -11.99
N ILE A 10 -0.65 19.64 -10.86
CA ILE A 10 0.65 19.90 -10.22
C ILE A 10 1.75 18.91 -10.65
N GLY A 11 1.44 17.99 -11.57
CA GLY A 11 2.42 17.12 -12.22
C GLY A 11 2.92 15.95 -11.36
N VAL A 12 2.08 15.36 -10.50
CA VAL A 12 2.45 14.12 -9.80
C VAL A 12 2.55 12.94 -10.77
N ASP A 13 3.38 11.94 -10.45
CA ASP A 13 3.55 10.75 -11.30
C ASP A 13 2.40 9.74 -11.19
N ALA A 14 1.71 9.70 -10.04
CA ALA A 14 0.61 8.78 -9.78
C ALA A 14 -0.28 9.26 -8.62
N CYS A 15 -1.48 8.68 -8.50
CA CYS A 15 -2.40 8.89 -7.38
C CYS A 15 -2.66 7.59 -6.62
N LEU A 16 -2.57 7.64 -5.28
CA LEU A 16 -2.99 6.56 -4.39
C LEU A 16 -4.43 6.81 -3.94
N LEU A 17 -5.35 5.88 -4.27
CA LEU A 17 -6.78 6.06 -4.10
C LEU A 17 -7.33 5.05 -3.08
N VAL A 18 -7.67 5.51 -1.89
CA VAL A 18 -8.23 4.67 -0.82
C VAL A 18 -9.67 4.27 -1.10
N VAL A 19 -10.02 3.03 -0.75
CA VAL A 19 -11.41 2.56 -0.68
C VAL A 19 -12.27 3.55 0.13
N PRO A 20 -13.46 3.95 -0.37
CA PRO A 20 -14.38 4.79 0.39
C PRO A 20 -14.61 4.24 1.80
N TYR A 21 -14.33 5.08 2.78
CA TYR A 21 -14.46 4.76 4.19
C TYR A 21 -15.81 5.22 4.73
N TYR A 22 -16.25 4.62 5.85
CA TYR A 22 -17.48 4.93 6.59
C TYR A 22 -18.80 4.53 5.90
N ASN A 23 -19.02 4.94 4.65
CA ASN A 23 -20.31 4.77 3.95
C ASN A 23 -20.53 3.36 3.34
N LYS A 24 -19.52 2.48 3.36
CA LYS A 24 -19.63 1.04 3.02
C LYS A 24 -20.31 0.76 1.67
N PRO A 25 -19.77 1.24 0.54
CA PRO A 25 -20.34 0.93 -0.78
C PRO A 25 -20.29 -0.57 -1.06
N THR A 26 -21.19 -1.02 -1.94
CA THR A 26 -21.16 -2.39 -2.50
C THR A 26 -19.92 -2.58 -3.38
N GLN A 27 -19.58 -3.82 -3.71
CA GLN A 27 -18.47 -4.12 -4.65
C GLN A 27 -18.67 -3.45 -6.02
N GLU A 28 -19.91 -3.42 -6.54
CA GLU A 28 -20.20 -2.69 -7.77
C GLU A 28 -20.06 -1.17 -7.60
N GLY A 29 -20.47 -0.64 -6.44
CA GLY A 29 -20.22 0.76 -6.09
C GLY A 29 -18.73 1.10 -6.05
N LEU A 30 -17.88 0.22 -5.51
CA LEU A 30 -16.42 0.37 -5.55
C LEU A 30 -15.91 0.37 -7.00
N TYR A 31 -16.32 -0.59 -7.81
CA TYR A 31 -15.93 -0.67 -9.21
C TYR A 31 -16.26 0.63 -9.96
N LEU A 32 -17.51 1.09 -9.89
CA LEU A 32 -17.95 2.32 -10.54
C LEU A 32 -17.22 3.56 -10.00
N HIS A 33 -16.97 3.60 -8.69
CA HIS A 33 -16.23 4.71 -8.06
C HIS A 33 -14.82 4.86 -8.62
N PHE A 34 -14.03 3.78 -8.64
CA PHE A 34 -12.67 3.82 -9.14
C PHE A 34 -12.61 4.00 -10.66
N LYS A 35 -13.52 3.34 -11.39
CA LYS A 35 -13.66 3.56 -12.84
C LYS A 35 -13.91 5.02 -13.18
N THR A 36 -14.86 5.67 -12.49
CA THR A 36 -15.18 7.08 -12.72
C THR A 36 -13.98 7.99 -12.45
N ILE A 37 -13.19 7.71 -11.41
CA ILE A 37 -11.98 8.49 -11.12
C ILE A 37 -10.92 8.27 -12.21
N ALA A 38 -10.69 7.02 -12.60
CA ALA A 38 -9.71 6.66 -13.60
C ALA A 38 -10.04 7.26 -14.98
N GLU A 39 -11.31 7.28 -15.40
CA GLU A 39 -11.74 7.90 -16.66
C GLU A 39 -11.60 9.43 -16.66
N ALA A 40 -11.54 10.06 -15.50
CA ALA A 40 -11.44 11.52 -15.37
C ALA A 40 -9.99 12.06 -15.42
N THR A 41 -8.96 11.21 -15.39
CA THR A 41 -7.56 11.64 -15.32
C THR A 41 -6.66 10.84 -16.26
N LYS A 42 -5.53 11.42 -16.69
CA LYS A 42 -4.49 10.69 -17.41
C LYS A 42 -3.44 10.07 -16.47
N LEU A 43 -3.51 10.36 -15.18
CA LEU A 43 -2.55 9.84 -14.20
C LEU A 43 -2.70 8.33 -13.98
N PRO A 44 -1.57 7.62 -13.75
CA PRO A 44 -1.57 6.32 -13.12
C PRO A 44 -2.26 6.35 -11.75
N CYS A 45 -3.16 5.39 -11.53
CA CYS A 45 -3.94 5.22 -10.31
C CYS A 45 -3.55 3.92 -9.61
N ILE A 46 -3.25 4.01 -8.32
CA ILE A 46 -2.98 2.88 -7.45
C ILE A 46 -4.14 2.76 -6.46
N LEU A 47 -4.84 1.62 -6.48
CA LEU A 47 -5.90 1.33 -5.51
C LEU A 47 -5.31 1.16 -4.12
N TYR A 48 -6.05 1.45 -3.05
CA TYR A 48 -5.59 1.20 -1.68
C TYR A 48 -6.69 0.56 -0.84
N ASN A 49 -6.51 -0.73 -0.55
CA ASN A 49 -7.39 -1.54 0.27
C ASN A 49 -6.83 -1.64 1.70
N VAL A 50 -7.56 -1.13 2.69
CA VAL A 50 -7.17 -1.17 4.11
C VAL A 50 -8.41 -1.31 5.01
N PRO A 51 -9.03 -2.50 5.05
CA PRO A 51 -10.32 -2.72 5.72
C PRO A 51 -10.34 -2.32 7.20
N SER A 52 -9.20 -2.44 7.88
CA SER A 52 -9.03 -2.02 9.28
C SER A 52 -9.29 -0.53 9.52
N ARG A 53 -9.23 0.30 8.46
CA ARG A 53 -9.51 1.75 8.52
C ARG A 53 -10.76 2.14 7.74
N THR A 54 -11.06 1.45 6.65
CA THR A 54 -12.18 1.79 5.75
C THR A 54 -13.48 1.08 6.11
N ILE A 55 -13.44 0.10 7.02
CA ILE A 55 -14.54 -0.81 7.39
C ILE A 55 -15.21 -1.50 6.19
N THR A 56 -14.52 -1.48 5.04
CA THR A 56 -14.97 -1.96 3.74
C THR A 56 -13.78 -2.62 3.06
N HIS A 57 -13.97 -3.87 2.68
CA HIS A 57 -12.96 -4.66 1.99
C HIS A 57 -13.29 -4.71 0.50
N MET A 58 -12.31 -4.39 -0.35
CA MET A 58 -12.42 -4.61 -1.79
C MET A 58 -12.04 -6.06 -2.09
N ASN A 59 -12.99 -6.83 -2.62
CA ASN A 59 -12.77 -8.24 -2.92
C ASN A 59 -11.79 -8.42 -4.09
N PRO A 60 -11.08 -9.55 -4.18
CA PRO A 60 -10.20 -9.88 -5.31
C PRO A 60 -10.87 -9.71 -6.68
N GLU A 61 -12.13 -10.13 -6.84
CA GLU A 61 -12.84 -10.03 -8.13
C GLU A 61 -13.01 -8.59 -8.58
N THR A 62 -13.22 -7.67 -7.64
CA THR A 62 -13.32 -6.23 -7.92
C THR A 62 -11.97 -5.66 -8.32
N VAL A 63 -10.89 -6.07 -7.64
CA VAL A 63 -9.52 -5.67 -7.99
C VAL A 63 -9.17 -6.15 -9.40
N ILE A 64 -9.47 -7.41 -9.74
CA ILE A 64 -9.22 -8.02 -11.05
C ILE A 64 -10.00 -7.32 -12.17
N ARG A 65 -11.25 -6.91 -11.92
CA ARG A 65 -12.02 -6.10 -12.87
C ARG A 65 -11.42 -4.71 -13.06
N LEU A 66 -11.04 -4.05 -11.96
CA LEU A 66 -10.40 -2.72 -12.01
C LEU A 66 -9.01 -2.78 -12.66
N SER A 67 -8.28 -3.88 -12.52
CA SER A 67 -7.01 -4.10 -13.20
C SER A 67 -7.16 -4.26 -14.70
N GLN A 68 -8.36 -4.22 -15.29
CA GLN A 68 -8.50 -4.16 -16.75
C GLN A 68 -8.60 -2.70 -17.27
N ILE A 69 -8.66 -1.72 -16.37
CA ILE A 69 -8.70 -0.30 -16.73
C ILE A 69 -7.25 0.20 -16.91
N PRO A 70 -6.87 0.73 -18.09
CA PRO A 70 -5.46 0.95 -18.44
C PRO A 70 -4.65 1.79 -17.46
N ASN A 71 -5.21 2.88 -16.94
CA ASN A 71 -4.50 3.76 -16.02
C ASN A 71 -4.68 3.37 -14.54
N ILE A 72 -5.38 2.28 -14.21
CA ILE A 72 -5.29 1.69 -12.86
C ILE A 72 -4.13 0.71 -12.87
N VAL A 73 -2.97 1.13 -12.38
CA VAL A 73 -1.68 0.43 -12.56
C VAL A 73 -1.34 -0.53 -11.42
N GLY A 74 -2.06 -0.50 -10.31
CA GLY A 74 -1.80 -1.44 -9.23
C GLY A 74 -2.67 -1.25 -8.01
N ILE A 75 -2.31 -1.97 -6.94
CA ILE A 75 -2.98 -1.93 -5.64
C ILE A 75 -1.96 -1.95 -4.49
N LYS A 76 -2.15 -1.07 -3.52
CA LYS A 76 -1.62 -1.18 -2.16
C LYS A 76 -2.57 -2.06 -1.35
N GLU A 77 -2.14 -3.28 -1.03
CA GLU A 77 -2.92 -4.23 -0.27
C GLU A 77 -2.48 -4.25 1.20
N ALA A 78 -3.36 -3.85 2.11
CA ALA A 78 -3.14 -3.79 3.56
C ALA A 78 -4.19 -4.56 4.36
N SER A 79 -4.89 -5.52 3.76
CA SER A 79 -5.87 -6.38 4.46
C SER A 79 -5.21 -7.48 5.28
N GLY A 80 -3.98 -7.88 4.94
CA GLY A 80 -3.25 -8.97 5.60
C GLY A 80 -3.77 -10.36 5.22
N LYS A 81 -4.66 -10.47 4.23
CA LYS A 81 -5.20 -11.74 3.75
C LYS A 81 -4.36 -12.26 2.58
N LEU A 82 -3.41 -13.14 2.89
CA LEU A 82 -2.47 -13.67 1.88
C LEU A 82 -3.17 -14.44 0.76
N ASP A 83 -4.27 -15.14 1.04
CA ASP A 83 -5.06 -15.86 0.03
C ASP A 83 -5.68 -14.90 -1.00
N ASP A 84 -6.30 -13.80 -0.55
CA ASP A 84 -6.85 -12.75 -1.41
C ASP A 84 -5.74 -12.11 -2.26
N ILE A 85 -4.58 -11.84 -1.65
CA ILE A 85 -3.41 -11.29 -2.33
C ILE A 85 -2.92 -12.25 -3.43
N ALA A 86 -2.80 -13.55 -3.14
CA ALA A 86 -2.39 -14.55 -4.12
C ALA A 86 -3.39 -14.64 -5.29
N GLN A 87 -4.69 -14.61 -5.00
CA GLN A 87 -5.74 -14.58 -6.02
C GLN A 87 -5.62 -13.33 -6.91
N ILE A 88 -5.35 -12.16 -6.32
CA ILE A 88 -5.14 -10.92 -7.08
C ILE A 88 -3.92 -11.09 -7.98
N ILE A 89 -2.74 -11.42 -7.43
CA ILE A 89 -1.49 -11.52 -8.20
C ILE A 89 -1.65 -12.47 -9.40
N ASN A 90 -2.35 -13.59 -9.23
CA ASN A 90 -2.50 -14.58 -10.30
C ASN A 90 -3.47 -14.19 -11.42
N ASN A 91 -4.39 -13.24 -11.18
CA ASN A 91 -5.51 -12.97 -12.10
C ASN A 91 -5.58 -11.53 -12.61
N VAL A 92 -4.74 -10.63 -12.10
CA VAL A 92 -4.59 -9.27 -12.68
C VAL A 92 -3.81 -9.32 -13.99
N ARG A 93 -3.87 -8.23 -14.77
CA ARG A 93 -3.08 -8.12 -16.01
C ARG A 93 -1.57 -8.10 -15.70
N PRO A 94 -0.69 -8.56 -16.61
CA PRO A 94 0.75 -8.73 -16.32
C PRO A 94 1.51 -7.48 -15.88
N ASP A 95 1.07 -6.29 -16.30
CA ASP A 95 1.67 -4.98 -15.96
C ASP A 95 1.07 -4.35 -14.70
N PHE A 96 0.13 -5.02 -14.02
CA PHE A 96 -0.47 -4.53 -12.79
C PHE A 96 0.34 -4.93 -11.57
N THR A 97 0.76 -3.95 -10.77
CA THR A 97 1.64 -4.19 -9.62
C THR A 97 0.88 -4.26 -8.30
N VAL A 98 1.21 -5.24 -7.47
CA VAL A 98 0.68 -5.38 -6.11
C VAL A 98 1.75 -4.94 -5.10
N TRP A 99 1.48 -3.91 -4.31
CA TRP A 99 2.34 -3.45 -3.22
C TRP A 99 1.78 -3.91 -1.88
N SER A 100 2.66 -4.33 -0.99
CA SER A 100 2.34 -4.46 0.42
C SER A 100 2.04 -3.09 1.04
N GLY A 101 0.94 -3.03 1.77
CA GLY A 101 0.58 -1.89 2.59
C GLY A 101 0.94 -2.05 4.07
N ASN A 102 1.46 -3.22 4.47
CA ASN A 102 1.89 -3.55 5.82
C ASN A 102 3.37 -3.91 5.81
N ASP A 103 4.19 -3.22 6.61
CA ASP A 103 5.63 -3.51 6.68
C ASP A 103 5.92 -4.97 7.11
N SER A 104 5.06 -5.56 7.94
CA SER A 104 5.16 -6.96 8.38
C SER A 104 4.87 -7.99 7.29
N ASP A 105 4.15 -7.60 6.24
CA ASP A 105 3.68 -8.54 5.22
C ASP A 105 4.58 -8.48 3.98
N THR A 106 5.54 -7.56 3.95
CA THR A 106 6.36 -7.29 2.77
C THR A 106 7.10 -8.53 2.28
N LEU A 107 7.86 -9.22 3.15
CA LEU A 107 8.61 -10.40 2.72
C LEU A 107 7.70 -11.57 2.29
N PRO A 108 6.66 -11.95 3.05
CA PRO A 108 5.68 -12.94 2.58
C PRO A 108 5.02 -12.58 1.25
N MET A 109 4.66 -11.30 1.03
CA MET A 109 4.06 -10.85 -0.22
C MET A 109 5.04 -10.89 -1.40
N LEU A 110 6.32 -10.55 -1.19
CA LEU A 110 7.35 -10.69 -2.22
C LEU A 110 7.48 -12.16 -2.67
N ALA A 111 7.37 -13.11 -1.74
CA ALA A 111 7.39 -14.53 -2.05
C ALA A 111 6.21 -15.01 -2.92
N MET A 112 5.10 -14.26 -2.92
CA MET A 112 3.95 -14.54 -3.79
C MET A 112 3.98 -13.78 -5.12
N GLY A 113 5.02 -12.97 -5.38
CA GLY A 113 5.15 -12.18 -6.61
C GLY A 113 4.65 -10.73 -6.51
N SER A 114 4.46 -10.19 -5.31
CA SER A 114 4.20 -8.76 -5.15
C SER A 114 5.43 -7.93 -5.57
N TYR A 115 5.20 -6.66 -5.92
CA TYR A 115 6.22 -5.77 -6.47
C TYR A 115 7.09 -5.09 -5.40
N GLY A 116 6.54 -4.81 -4.22
CA GLY A 116 7.25 -4.05 -3.18
C GLY A 116 6.34 -3.61 -2.03
N VAL A 117 6.68 -2.49 -1.39
CA VAL A 117 5.95 -1.96 -0.22
C VAL A 117 5.75 -0.45 -0.30
N ILE A 118 4.59 0.02 0.15
CA ILE A 118 4.35 1.44 0.48
C ILE A 118 4.41 1.54 2.02
N SER A 119 5.60 1.87 2.51
CA SER A 119 6.06 1.56 3.86
C SER A 119 5.95 2.71 4.87
N VAL A 120 5.55 2.41 6.10
CA VAL A 120 5.69 3.34 7.23
C VAL A 120 7.10 3.27 7.78
N ALA A 121 7.62 2.07 8.04
CA ALA A 121 8.94 1.85 8.65
C ALA A 121 10.10 2.46 7.84
N SER A 122 9.93 2.63 6.52
CA SER A 122 10.93 3.23 5.62
C SER A 122 11.36 4.64 5.99
N HIS A 123 10.53 5.39 6.73
CA HIS A 123 10.90 6.70 7.28
C HIS A 123 12.07 6.61 8.27
N LEU A 124 12.31 5.44 8.87
CA LEU A 124 13.43 5.20 9.81
C LEU A 124 14.48 4.25 9.23
N VAL A 125 14.04 3.21 8.54
CA VAL A 125 14.88 2.07 8.11
C VAL A 125 14.74 1.76 6.62
N GLY A 126 14.57 2.81 5.80
CA GLY A 126 14.39 2.66 4.35
C GLY A 126 15.52 1.92 3.65
N ASN A 127 16.78 2.11 4.09
CA ASN A 127 17.93 1.40 3.55
C ASN A 127 17.87 -0.11 3.83
N GLN A 128 17.45 -0.50 5.03
CA GLN A 128 17.30 -1.90 5.42
C GLN A 128 16.13 -2.55 4.69
N ILE A 129 15.01 -1.83 4.50
CA ILE A 129 13.88 -2.33 3.70
C ILE A 129 14.31 -2.52 2.24
N LYS A 130 15.07 -1.58 1.68
CA LYS A 130 15.66 -1.72 0.34
C LYS A 130 16.56 -2.94 0.27
N ASP A 131 17.48 -3.13 1.23
CA ASP A 131 18.38 -4.27 1.26
C ASP A 131 17.62 -5.60 1.36
N MET A 132 16.57 -5.66 2.18
CA MET A 132 15.68 -6.82 2.27
C MET A 132 15.04 -7.16 0.91
N ILE A 133 14.48 -6.16 0.21
CA ILE A 133 13.85 -6.36 -1.11
C ILE A 133 14.89 -6.78 -2.15
N THR A 134 16.03 -6.08 -2.23
CA THR A 134 17.12 -6.40 -3.18
C THR A 134 17.69 -7.81 -2.93
N SER A 135 17.86 -8.20 -1.68
CA SER A 135 18.34 -9.52 -1.29
C SER A 135 17.34 -10.61 -1.69
N PHE A 136 16.05 -10.37 -1.47
CA PHE A 136 15.01 -11.31 -1.88
C PHE A 136 14.99 -11.48 -3.41
N VAL A 137 14.99 -10.38 -4.16
CA VAL A 137 14.94 -10.38 -5.64
C VAL A 137 16.19 -11.02 -6.26
N SER A 138 17.35 -10.92 -5.60
CA SER A 138 18.59 -11.57 -6.06
C SER A 138 18.73 -13.04 -5.63
N GLY A 139 17.72 -13.61 -4.98
CA GLY A 139 17.72 -15.01 -4.53
C GLY A 139 18.39 -15.24 -3.17
N ASN A 140 18.88 -14.20 -2.50
CA ASN A 140 19.41 -14.28 -1.14
C ASN A 140 18.27 -14.18 -0.10
N THR A 141 17.43 -15.21 -0.09
CA THR A 141 16.21 -15.26 0.73
C THR A 141 16.51 -15.36 2.23
N GLU A 142 17.62 -16.00 2.62
CA GLU A 142 18.04 -16.10 4.02
C GLU A 142 18.38 -14.74 4.62
N HIS A 143 19.15 -13.92 3.89
CA HIS A 143 19.51 -12.57 4.33
C HIS A 143 18.29 -11.66 4.37
N ALA A 144 17.43 -11.71 3.35
CA ALA A 144 16.15 -10.99 3.36
C ALA A 144 15.29 -11.37 4.59
N ALA A 145 15.20 -12.65 4.90
CA ALA A 145 14.48 -13.13 6.08
C ALA A 145 15.13 -12.69 7.40
N ALA A 146 16.46 -12.63 7.46
CA ALA A 146 17.17 -12.11 8.63
C ALA A 146 16.86 -10.63 8.87
N ILE A 147 16.89 -9.79 7.83
CA ILE A 147 16.51 -8.37 7.93
C ILE A 147 15.05 -8.24 8.38
N HIS A 148 14.14 -8.99 7.76
CA HIS A 148 12.72 -8.96 8.11
C HIS A 148 12.49 -9.25 9.60
N ARG A 149 13.09 -10.32 10.13
CA ARG A 149 13.01 -10.66 11.56
C ARG A 149 13.65 -9.59 12.45
N HIS A 150 14.77 -9.02 12.02
CA HIS A 150 15.45 -7.96 12.75
C HIS A 150 14.60 -6.68 12.85
N LEU A 151 13.86 -6.32 11.79
CA LEU A 151 12.99 -5.15 11.77
C LEU A 151 11.63 -5.37 12.46
N THR A 152 11.23 -6.62 12.70
CA THR A 152 9.90 -6.97 13.26
C THR A 152 9.58 -6.25 14.58
N PRO A 153 10.49 -6.14 15.58
CA PRO A 153 10.21 -5.39 16.81
C PRO A 153 9.90 -3.92 16.55
N LEU A 154 10.67 -3.25 15.68
CA LEU A 154 10.44 -1.87 15.29
C LEU A 154 9.09 -1.70 14.60
N ILE A 155 8.80 -2.56 13.61
CA ILE A 155 7.53 -2.54 12.89
C ILE A 155 6.37 -2.65 13.89
N ARG A 156 6.40 -3.60 14.83
CA ARG A 156 5.38 -3.74 15.87
C ARG A 156 5.22 -2.48 16.72
N SER A 157 6.33 -1.88 17.16
CA SER A 157 6.30 -0.63 17.93
C SER A 157 5.66 0.53 17.16
N LEU A 158 5.85 0.60 15.84
CA LEU A 158 5.28 1.66 14.99
C LEU A 158 3.75 1.58 14.84
N PHE A 159 3.13 0.47 15.26
CA PHE A 159 1.69 0.23 15.19
C PHE A 159 1.06 -0.11 16.55
N VAL A 160 1.76 0.14 17.67
CA VAL A 160 1.22 -0.05 19.02
C VAL A 160 -0.03 0.82 19.29
N VAL A 161 -0.11 1.95 18.61
CA VAL A 161 -1.30 2.80 18.49
C VAL A 161 -1.43 3.24 17.03
N SER A 162 -2.57 3.85 16.68
CA SER A 162 -2.88 4.26 15.31
C SER A 162 -1.75 5.08 14.67
N ASN A 163 -1.20 4.58 13.57
CA ASN A 163 -0.34 5.37 12.68
C ASN A 163 -1.14 6.60 12.16
N PRO A 164 -0.53 7.81 12.13
CA PRO A 164 0.91 8.09 12.23
C PRO A 164 1.47 8.50 13.60
N ILE A 165 0.78 8.22 14.72
CA ILE A 165 1.22 8.66 16.06
C ILE A 165 2.64 8.17 16.40
N PRO A 166 2.96 6.85 16.32
CA PRO A 166 4.28 6.37 16.74
C PRO A 166 5.40 6.82 15.83
N ILE A 167 5.16 6.86 14.50
CA ILE A 167 6.20 7.24 13.54
C ILE A 167 6.56 8.72 13.67
N LYS A 168 5.59 9.63 13.88
CA LYS A 168 5.90 11.05 14.13
C LYS A 168 6.64 11.23 15.44
N TYR A 169 6.31 10.46 16.49
CA TYR A 169 7.06 10.48 17.74
C TYR A 169 8.52 10.06 17.51
N ALA A 170 8.74 8.91 16.86
CA ALA A 170 10.08 8.39 16.59
C ALA A 170 10.93 9.36 15.76
N LEU A 171 10.36 9.97 14.71
CA LEU A 171 11.07 10.95 13.88
C LEU A 171 11.48 12.20 14.68
N ASN A 172 10.59 12.73 15.53
CA ASN A 172 10.95 13.85 16.40
C ASN A 172 12.01 13.45 17.46
N TYR A 173 11.88 12.25 18.04
CA TYR A 173 12.85 11.73 19.02
C TYR A 173 14.25 11.59 18.42
N LEU A 174 14.35 11.25 17.14
CA LEU A 174 15.62 11.16 16.40
C LEU A 174 16.12 12.51 15.85
N GLY A 175 15.42 13.61 16.11
CA GLY A 175 15.86 14.95 15.72
C GLY A 175 15.47 15.40 14.31
N PHE A 176 14.51 14.75 13.64
CA PHE A 176 14.01 15.20 12.32
C PHE A 176 13.01 16.37 12.40
N GLU A 177 12.59 16.76 13.61
CA GLU A 177 11.73 17.94 13.87
C GLU A 177 10.47 18.04 12.98
N VAL A 178 9.75 16.93 12.79
CA VAL A 178 8.56 16.83 11.92
C VAL A 178 7.28 17.47 12.49
N GLY A 179 7.40 18.18 13.62
CA GLY A 179 6.31 18.86 14.31
C GLY A 179 5.27 17.93 14.94
N GLY A 180 4.22 18.53 15.51
CA GLY A 180 3.16 17.83 16.24
C GLY A 180 2.11 17.13 15.37
N LEU A 181 1.18 16.46 16.03
CA LEU A 181 -0.04 15.89 15.43
C LEU A 181 -1.15 16.93 15.40
N ARG A 182 -2.08 16.83 14.44
CA ARG A 182 -3.33 17.59 14.44
C ARG A 182 -4.39 16.82 15.21
N ARG A 183 -5.25 17.51 15.96
CA ARG A 183 -6.40 16.90 16.64
C ARG A 183 -7.41 16.36 15.59
N PRO A 184 -8.12 15.25 15.89
CA PRO A 184 -9.15 14.71 15.02
C PRO A 184 -10.35 15.66 14.89
#